data_AF-A0A957M8M1-F1
#
_entry.id   AF-A0A957M8M1-F1
#
_cell.length_a   1.000
_cell.length_b   1.000
_cell.length_c   1.000
_cell.angle_alpha   90.00
_cell.angle_beta   90.00
_cell.angle_gamma   90.00
#
_symmetry.space_group_name_H-M   'P 1'
#
loop_
_entity.id
_entity.type
_entity.pdbx_description
1 polymer ?
#
loop_
_entity_poly.entity_id
_entity_poly.type
_entity_poly.pdbx_seq_one_letter_code
_entity_poly.pdbx_strand_id
1 'polypeptide(L)'
;PTVWFVNGTYINHPDHRAAAGAALEAVFPAAGQPHVFQELADEGLAAHKVRKVYVEGWGGGDTWVNTTSSIDKKIAALRCHKSQMGEWDPEPMVRQWSAEAGKGREMAYAEVFKVITLISDDDYAKLTNGSD
;
A
#
# COMPACT_ATOMS: atom_id res chain seq x y z
N PRO A 1 -2.13 2.57 -12.60
CA PRO A 1 -3.48 2.41 -11.99
C PRO A 1 -4.62 2.59 -12.99
N THR A 2 -5.39 1.53 -13.21
CA THR A 2 -6.37 1.41 -14.31
C THR A 2 -7.82 1.58 -13.88
N VAL A 3 -8.11 1.73 -12.59
CA VAL A 3 -9.49 1.84 -12.08
C VAL A 3 -9.97 3.29 -12.16
N TRP A 4 -10.82 3.57 -13.14
CA TRP A 4 -11.48 4.87 -13.34
C TRP A 4 -12.87 4.92 -12.70
N PHE A 5 -13.65 3.86 -12.87
CA PHE A 5 -14.99 3.70 -12.33
C PHE A 5 -14.95 2.56 -11.32
N VAL A 6 -15.29 2.84 -10.07
CA VAL A 6 -15.27 1.83 -8.99
C VAL A 6 -16.57 1.05 -8.97
N ASN A 7 -17.68 1.76 -9.13
CA ASN A 7 -19.03 1.21 -9.23
C ASN A 7 -19.91 2.23 -10.00
N GLY A 8 -21.22 2.02 -10.00
CA GLY A 8 -22.17 2.91 -10.68
C GLY A 8 -22.32 4.31 -10.07
N THR A 9 -21.65 4.61 -8.94
CA THR A 9 -21.82 5.86 -8.19
C THR A 9 -20.52 6.58 -7.86
N TYR A 10 -19.35 5.99 -8.12
CA TYR A 10 -18.05 6.57 -7.76
C TYR A 10 -17.02 6.49 -8.88
N ILE A 11 -16.53 7.67 -9.27
CA ILE A 11 -15.37 7.86 -10.13
C ILE A 11 -14.15 7.99 -9.22
N ASN A 12 -13.11 7.21 -9.49
CA ASN A 12 -11.88 7.25 -8.71
C ASN A 12 -11.23 8.65 -8.81
N HIS A 13 -10.75 9.18 -7.69
CA HIS A 13 -10.12 10.50 -7.67
C HIS A 13 -8.88 10.50 -8.58
N PRO A 14 -8.70 11.51 -9.46
CA PRO A 14 -7.53 11.58 -10.35
C PRO A 14 -6.22 11.54 -9.58
N ASP A 15 -6.12 12.21 -8.44
CA ASP A 15 -4.90 12.24 -7.62
C ASP A 15 -4.51 10.85 -7.09
N HIS A 16 -5.48 9.99 -6.74
CA HIS A 16 -5.18 8.62 -6.33
C HIS A 16 -4.51 7.84 -7.46
N ARG A 17 -4.98 8.03 -8.70
CA ARG A 17 -4.36 7.41 -9.87
C ARG A 17 -2.99 8.01 -10.17
N ALA A 18 -2.85 9.32 -10.14
CA ALA A 18 -1.57 9.98 -10.40
C ALA A 18 -0.50 9.53 -9.38
N ALA A 19 -0.84 9.53 -8.09
CA ALA A 19 0.05 9.11 -7.02
C ALA A 19 0.47 7.64 -7.16
N ALA A 20 -0.48 6.74 -7.44
CA ALA A 20 -0.15 5.32 -7.65
C ALA A 20 0.70 5.10 -8.92
N GLY A 21 0.50 5.90 -9.98
CA GLY A 21 1.34 5.86 -11.18
C GLY A 21 2.77 6.27 -10.87
N ALA A 22 2.94 7.46 -10.27
CA ALA A 22 4.24 7.98 -9.87
C ALA A 22 5.00 7.03 -8.94
N ALA A 23 4.33 6.44 -7.94
CA ALA A 23 4.94 5.47 -7.03
C ALA A 23 5.42 4.22 -7.77
N LEU A 24 4.62 3.67 -8.69
CA LEU A 24 5.00 2.46 -9.44
C LEU A 24 6.18 2.71 -10.39
N GLU A 25 6.17 3.86 -11.08
CA GLU A 25 7.26 4.26 -11.99
C GLU A 25 8.56 4.53 -11.23
N ALA A 26 8.46 5.17 -10.04
CA ALA A 26 9.61 5.37 -9.15
C ALA A 26 10.18 4.04 -8.62
N VAL A 27 9.34 3.04 -8.37
CA VAL A 27 9.78 1.72 -7.93
C VAL A 27 10.48 0.95 -9.05
N PHE A 28 9.84 0.85 -10.22
CA PHE A 28 10.36 0.07 -11.34
C PHE A 28 10.12 0.81 -12.67
N PRO A 29 11.17 1.04 -13.48
CA PRO A 29 12.55 0.60 -13.29
C PRO A 29 13.43 1.50 -12.40
N ALA A 30 12.96 2.69 -12.01
CA ALA A 30 13.81 3.78 -11.53
C ALA A 30 14.70 3.45 -10.32
N ALA A 31 14.13 3.21 -9.14
CA ALA A 31 14.89 3.04 -7.91
C ALA A 31 15.95 1.94 -7.98
N GLY A 32 15.69 0.87 -8.75
CA GLY A 32 16.58 -0.28 -8.87
C GLY A 32 17.67 -0.17 -9.94
N GLN A 33 17.66 0.85 -10.80
CA GLN A 33 18.61 0.98 -11.91
C GLN A 33 19.56 2.17 -11.69
N PRO A 34 20.86 1.91 -11.41
CA PRO A 34 21.85 2.97 -11.17
C PRO A 34 22.03 3.97 -12.32
N HIS A 35 21.57 3.65 -13.53
CA HIS A 35 21.78 4.45 -14.74
C HIS A 35 20.59 5.37 -15.07
N VAL A 36 19.45 5.27 -14.36
CA VAL A 36 18.26 6.08 -14.66
C VAL A 36 18.37 7.49 -14.07
N PHE A 37 18.96 7.62 -12.87
CA PHE A 37 19.16 8.88 -12.16
C PHE A 37 20.54 8.92 -11.53
N GLN A 38 21.58 9.04 -12.36
CA GLN A 38 22.98 8.98 -11.92
C GLN A 38 23.34 10.13 -11.00
N GLU A 39 22.73 11.30 -11.19
CA GLU A 39 22.89 12.50 -10.37
C GLU A 39 22.51 12.27 -8.91
N LEU A 40 21.58 11.34 -8.62
CA LEU A 40 21.21 11.02 -7.24
C LEU A 40 22.36 10.34 -6.48
N ALA A 41 23.29 9.69 -7.19
CA ALA A 41 24.48 9.13 -6.56
C ALA A 41 25.40 10.23 -6.00
N ASP A 42 25.45 11.40 -6.65
CA ASP A 42 26.21 12.56 -6.17
C ASP A 42 25.60 13.14 -4.88
N GLU A 43 24.31 12.89 -4.65
CA GLU A 43 23.59 13.21 -3.40
C GLU A 43 23.68 12.08 -2.34
N GLY A 44 24.42 11.00 -2.62
CA GLY A 44 24.56 9.86 -1.71
C GLY A 44 23.39 8.87 -1.74
N LEU A 45 22.48 8.99 -2.71
CA LEU A 45 21.34 8.09 -2.88
C LEU A 45 21.69 6.98 -3.86
N ALA A 46 22.12 5.84 -3.31
CA ALA A 46 22.39 4.64 -4.11
C ALA A 46 21.10 3.97 -4.60
N ALA A 47 21.22 3.22 -5.71
CA ALA A 47 20.12 2.41 -6.24
C ALA A 47 19.58 1.46 -5.17
N HIS A 48 18.26 1.45 -5.02
CA HIS A 48 17.52 0.66 -4.06
C HIS A 48 16.60 -0.34 -4.78
N LYS A 49 16.87 -1.63 -4.59
CA LYS A 49 15.98 -2.68 -5.09
C LYS A 49 14.80 -2.87 -4.14
N VAL A 50 13.66 -2.30 -4.50
CA VAL A 50 12.39 -2.53 -3.80
C VAL A 50 12.02 -4.01 -3.90
N ARG A 51 11.74 -4.65 -2.76
CA ARG A 51 11.42 -6.08 -2.70
C ARG A 51 9.97 -6.39 -3.12
N LYS A 52 9.00 -5.71 -2.49
CA LYS A 52 7.57 -5.92 -2.71
C LYS A 52 6.84 -4.59 -2.75
N VAL A 53 5.81 -4.49 -3.58
CA VAL A 53 4.88 -3.36 -3.64
C VAL A 53 3.51 -3.85 -3.22
N TYR A 54 2.93 -3.19 -2.21
CA TYR A 54 1.58 -3.45 -1.72
C TYR A 54 0.68 -2.35 -2.27
N VAL A 55 -0.29 -2.73 -3.11
CA VAL A 55 -1.23 -1.79 -3.72
C VAL A 55 -2.61 -2.02 -3.13
N GLU A 56 -3.10 -1.01 -2.43
CA GLU A 56 -4.51 -0.92 -2.04
C GLU A 56 -5.30 -0.35 -3.23
N GLY A 57 -6.48 -0.89 -3.49
CA GLY A 57 -7.29 -0.42 -4.61
C GLY A 57 -8.67 -1.05 -4.67
N TRP A 58 -9.58 -0.30 -5.26
CA TRP A 58 -11.01 -0.61 -5.40
C TRP A 58 -11.35 -1.89 -6.20
N GLY A 59 -10.36 -2.58 -6.77
CA GLY A 59 -10.51 -3.85 -7.50
C GLY A 59 -10.24 -5.11 -6.68
N GLY A 60 -9.99 -4.95 -5.37
CA GLY A 60 -9.62 -6.04 -4.47
C GLY A 60 -8.13 -6.40 -4.53
N GLY A 61 -7.77 -7.47 -3.84
CA GLY A 61 -6.41 -7.98 -3.76
C GLY A 61 -6.39 -9.45 -3.37
N ASP A 62 -5.21 -10.05 -3.44
CA ASP A 62 -4.96 -11.47 -3.17
C ASP A 62 -4.17 -11.70 -1.88
N THR A 63 -3.87 -10.63 -1.14
CA THR A 63 -3.16 -10.68 0.13
C THR A 63 -3.96 -9.99 1.22
N TRP A 64 -4.14 -10.68 2.34
CA TRP A 64 -4.84 -10.17 3.52
C TRP A 64 -3.86 -9.97 4.65
N VAL A 65 -3.81 -8.76 5.19
CA VAL A 65 -3.02 -8.41 6.36
C VAL A 65 -3.95 -8.37 7.57
N ASN A 66 -3.65 -9.18 8.59
CA ASN A 66 -4.41 -9.17 9.83
C ASN A 66 -4.17 -7.86 10.59
N THR A 67 -5.23 -7.06 10.75
CA THR A 67 -5.20 -5.77 11.45
C THR A 67 -6.00 -5.80 12.75
N THR A 68 -6.32 -6.99 13.25
CA THR A 68 -7.16 -7.17 14.44
C THR A 68 -6.59 -6.45 15.66
N SER A 69 -5.29 -6.54 15.88
CA SER A 69 -4.61 -5.89 17.01
C SER A 69 -4.37 -4.39 16.82
N SER A 70 -4.57 -3.86 15.61
CA SER A 70 -4.25 -2.46 15.27
C SER A 70 -5.46 -1.63 14.86
N ILE A 71 -6.66 -2.23 14.79
CA ILE A 71 -7.89 -1.55 14.34
C ILE A 71 -8.21 -0.28 15.15
N ASP A 72 -8.03 -0.32 16.46
CA ASP A 72 -8.30 0.83 17.34
C ASP A 72 -7.31 1.98 17.06
N LYS A 73 -6.05 1.64 16.74
CA LYS A 73 -5.03 2.61 16.35
C LYS A 73 -5.32 3.25 15.00
N LYS A 74 -5.84 2.48 14.03
CA LYS A 74 -6.31 2.99 12.73
C LYS A 74 -7.45 4.00 12.90
N ILE A 75 -8.45 3.65 13.72
CA ILE A 75 -9.58 4.54 14.02
C ILE A 75 -9.10 5.82 14.71
N ALA A 76 -8.23 5.70 15.71
CA ALA A 76 -7.65 6.86 16.39
C ALA A 76 -6.88 7.76 15.42
N ALA A 77 -6.09 7.19 14.51
CA ALA A 77 -5.37 7.95 13.49
C ALA A 77 -6.32 8.70 12.55
N LEU A 78 -7.43 8.08 12.11
CA LEU A 78 -8.43 8.76 11.27
C LEU A 78 -9.08 9.95 11.99
N ARG A 79 -9.42 9.80 13.28
CA ARG A 79 -9.98 10.88 14.10
C ARG A 79 -9.04 12.08 14.26
N CYS A 80 -7.73 11.92 14.05
CA CYS A 80 -6.79 13.04 14.05
C CYS A 80 -6.98 14.00 12.86
N HIS A 81 -7.60 13.57 11.76
CA HIS A 81 -7.87 14.41 10.58
C HIS A 81 -9.10 15.30 10.79
N LYS A 82 -9.06 16.16 11.82
CA LYS A 82 -10.21 16.94 12.31
C LYS A 82 -10.98 17.70 11.22
N SER A 83 -10.28 18.36 10.30
CA SER A 83 -10.92 19.10 9.20
C SER A 83 -11.60 18.22 8.15
N GLN A 84 -11.22 16.95 8.05
CA GLN A 84 -11.84 15.99 7.12
C GLN A 84 -12.98 15.22 7.79
N MET A 85 -12.82 14.88 9.07
CA MET A 85 -13.82 14.12 9.82
C MET A 85 -15.00 14.99 10.26
N GLY A 86 -14.76 16.26 10.65
CA GLY A 86 -15.80 17.09 11.26
C GLY A 86 -16.45 16.37 12.45
N GLU A 87 -17.77 16.25 12.43
CA GLU A 87 -18.56 15.52 13.45
C GLU A 87 -18.78 14.03 13.10
N TRP A 88 -18.32 13.58 11.94
CA TRP A 88 -18.51 12.20 11.51
C TRP A 88 -17.50 11.26 12.18
N ASP A 89 -17.99 10.18 12.77
CA ASP A 89 -17.15 9.14 13.37
C ASP A 89 -16.83 8.03 12.36
N PRO A 90 -15.54 7.80 12.01
CA PRO A 90 -15.17 6.76 11.06
C PRO A 90 -15.31 5.34 11.61
N GLU A 91 -15.40 5.15 12.94
CA GLU A 91 -15.31 3.84 13.57
C GLU A 91 -16.28 2.78 13.02
N PRO A 92 -17.61 3.04 12.91
CA PRO A 92 -18.55 2.02 12.45
C PRO A 92 -18.22 1.52 11.05
N MET A 93 -17.91 2.44 10.14
CA MET A 93 -17.59 2.15 8.75
C MET A 93 -16.26 1.38 8.64
N VAL A 94 -15.23 1.83 9.37
CA VAL A 94 -13.91 1.19 9.34
C VAL A 94 -13.95 -0.23 9.89
N ARG A 95 -14.65 -0.46 11.01
CA ARG A 95 -14.82 -1.80 11.56
C ARG A 95 -15.62 -2.70 10.62
N GLN A 96 -16.69 -2.17 10.02
CA GLN A 96 -17.49 -2.92 9.06
C GLN A 96 -16.64 -3.38 7.86
N TRP A 97 -15.97 -2.46 7.17
CA TRP A 97 -15.18 -2.80 5.98
C TRP A 97 -14.02 -3.74 6.30
N SER A 98 -13.32 -3.52 7.43
CA SER A 98 -12.23 -4.42 7.83
C SER A 98 -12.74 -5.80 8.24
N ALA A 99 -13.93 -5.92 8.84
CA ALA A 99 -14.56 -7.21 9.15
C ALA A 99 -15.03 -7.92 7.88
N GLU A 100 -15.60 -7.19 6.92
CA GLU A 100 -15.98 -7.72 5.61
C GLU A 100 -14.76 -8.26 4.85
N ALA A 101 -13.64 -7.55 4.90
CA ALA A 101 -12.37 -8.02 4.34
C ALA A 101 -11.85 -9.29 5.01
N GLY A 102 -12.02 -9.42 6.33
CA GLY A 102 -11.59 -10.59 7.12
C GLY A 102 -12.55 -11.79 7.05
N LYS A 103 -13.76 -11.61 6.53
CA LYS A 103 -14.81 -12.64 6.52
C LYS A 103 -14.33 -13.94 5.84
N GLY A 104 -14.53 -15.07 6.52
CA GLY A 104 -14.11 -16.38 6.04
C GLY A 104 -12.62 -16.68 6.24
N ARG A 105 -11.90 -15.84 6.99
CA ARG A 105 -10.49 -16.03 7.37
C ARG A 105 -10.36 -16.03 8.89
N GLU A 106 -9.22 -16.51 9.39
CA GLU A 106 -8.85 -16.45 10.81
C GLU A 106 -8.38 -15.03 11.22
N MET A 107 -9.16 -14.01 10.85
CA MET A 107 -8.86 -12.59 11.06
C MET A 107 -10.17 -11.87 11.38
N ALA A 108 -10.28 -11.24 12.55
CA ALA A 108 -11.49 -10.46 12.87
C ALA A 108 -11.56 -9.17 12.03
N TYR A 109 -10.40 -8.57 11.76
CA TYR A 109 -10.24 -7.41 10.89
C TYR A 109 -9.05 -7.65 9.95
N ALA A 110 -9.24 -7.30 8.68
CA ALA A 110 -8.19 -7.36 7.68
C ALA A 110 -8.14 -6.11 6.78
N GLU A 111 -6.99 -5.91 6.15
CA GLU A 111 -6.80 -5.04 4.99
C GLU A 111 -6.33 -5.87 3.81
N VAL A 112 -6.80 -5.53 2.61
CA VAL A 112 -6.58 -6.33 1.40
C VAL A 112 -5.69 -5.56 0.44
N PHE A 113 -4.65 -6.22 -0.06
CA PHE A 113 -3.69 -5.66 -0.99
C PHE A 113 -3.49 -6.58 -2.18
N LYS A 114 -3.24 -5.99 -3.35
CA LYS A 114 -2.54 -6.68 -4.43
C LYS A 114 -1.04 -6.54 -4.16
N VAL A 115 -0.34 -7.67 -4.07
CA VAL A 115 1.11 -7.64 -3.80
C VAL A 115 1.89 -8.04 -5.04
N ILE A 116 2.82 -7.18 -5.44
CA ILE A 116 3.78 -7.44 -6.50
C ILE A 116 5.11 -7.75 -5.83
N THR A 117 5.59 -8.98 -6.01
CA THR A 117 6.90 -9.43 -5.52
C THR A 117 7.95 -9.25 -6.62
N LEU A 118 8.84 -8.27 -6.45
CA LEU A 118 9.93 -7.96 -7.39
C LEU A 118 11.21 -8.74 -7.07
N ILE A 119 11.42 -9.04 -5.78
CA ILE A 119 12.49 -9.92 -5.30
C ILE A 119 11.84 -11.01 -4.46
N SER A 120 12.12 -12.27 -4.80
CA SER A 120 11.61 -13.44 -4.07
C SER A 120 12.07 -13.43 -2.61
N ASP A 121 11.38 -14.17 -1.74
CA ASP A 121 11.74 -14.25 -0.33
C ASP A 121 13.12 -14.88 -0.13
N ASP A 122 13.46 -15.90 -0.92
CA ASP A 122 14.76 -16.56 -0.92
C ASP A 122 15.88 -15.63 -1.40
N ASP A 123 15.65 -14.89 -2.49
CA ASP A 123 16.67 -13.98 -3.02
C ASP A 123 16.86 -12.76 -2.13
N TYR A 124 15.79 -12.29 -1.49
CA TYR A 124 15.89 -11.23 -0.49
C TYR A 124 16.67 -11.68 0.75
N ALA A 125 16.45 -12.93 1.20
CA ALA A 125 17.23 -13.50 2.30
C ALA A 125 18.72 -13.62 1.96
N LYS A 126 19.09 -14.00 0.73
CA LYS A 126 20.49 -14.02 0.29
C LYS A 126 21.14 -12.63 0.26
N LEU A 127 20.39 -11.61 -0.19
CA LEU A 127 20.89 -10.23 -0.22
C LEU A 127 21.13 -9.67 1.18
N THR A 128 20.25 -9.98 2.12
CA THR A 128 20.31 -9.45 3.50
C THR A 128 21.27 -10.22 4.40
N ASN A 129 21.38 -11.55 4.23
CA ASN A 129 22.27 -12.39 5.03
C ASN A 129 23.71 -12.47 4.47
N GLY A 130 23.94 -12.05 3.22
CA GLY A 130 25.27 -11.99 2.60
C GLY A 130 26.01 -10.65 2.79
N SER A 131 25.51 -9.79 3.70
CA SER A 131 26.02 -8.43 3.94
C SER A 131 26.87 -8.30 5.22
N ASP A 132 27.28 -9.41 5.84
CA ASP A 132 28.24 -9.44 6.96
C ASP A 132 29.69 -9.62 6.46
#